data_AF-A0A644YKP4-F1
#
_entry.id   AF-A0A644YKP4-F1
#
_cell.length_a   1.000
_cell.length_b   1.000
_cell.length_c   1.000
_cell.angle_alpha   90.00
_cell.angle_beta   90.00
_cell.angle_gamma   90.00
#
_symmetry.space_group_name_H-M   'P 1'
#
loop_
_entity.id
_entity.type
_entity.pdbx_description
1 polymer ?
#
loop_
_entity_poly.entity_id
_entity_poly.type
_entity_poly.pdbx_seq_one_letter_code
_entity_poly.pdbx_strand_id
1 'polypeptide(L)'
;MYKAIAKTYQQAADESKIQIIIPCGTSIQNARTNPYLKSIGDELTRDGFHLNEEMGRYIAGLTVFETLIVNEEKINVDLYNDVTFIPGKDQDKNLIKYAKNSVMDAVKKPFKVTAFSAKK
;
A
#
# COMPACT_ATOMS: atom_id res chain seq x y z
N MET A 1 -5.40 4.83 -16.15
CA MET A 1 -4.24 3.93 -15.98
C MET A 1 -4.48 2.81 -14.96
N TYR A 2 -4.65 3.09 -13.65
CA TYR A 2 -4.78 2.04 -12.61
C TYR A 2 -5.77 0.91 -12.94
N LYS A 3 -7.02 1.23 -13.31
CA LYS A 3 -8.05 0.22 -13.60
C LYS A 3 -7.62 -0.77 -14.70
N ALA A 4 -6.90 -0.28 -15.70
CA ALA A 4 -6.39 -1.13 -16.78
C ALA A 4 -5.30 -2.07 -16.25
N ILE A 5 -4.33 -1.55 -15.48
CA ILE A 5 -3.28 -2.35 -14.84
C ILE A 5 -3.90 -3.43 -13.94
N ALA A 6 -4.80 -3.03 -13.03
CA ALA A 6 -5.53 -3.91 -12.11
C ALA A 6 -6.23 -5.07 -12.83
N LYS A 7 -6.98 -4.76 -13.88
CA LYS A 7 -7.67 -5.77 -14.67
C LYS A 7 -6.69 -6.70 -15.40
N THR A 8 -5.63 -6.14 -16.00
CA THR A 8 -4.66 -6.92 -16.77
C THR A 8 -3.88 -7.90 -15.89
N TYR A 9 -3.35 -7.48 -14.72
CA TYR A 9 -2.63 -8.44 -13.88
C TYR A 9 -3.56 -9.41 -13.14
N GLN A 10 -4.82 -9.05 -12.89
CA GLN A 10 -5.82 -10.02 -12.41
C GLN A 10 -6.01 -11.14 -13.42
N GLN A 11 -6.27 -10.79 -14.68
CA GLN A 11 -6.41 -11.75 -15.76
C GLN A 11 -5.13 -12.59 -15.95
N ALA A 12 -3.96 -11.95 -15.95
CA ALA A 12 -2.70 -12.66 -16.09
C ALA A 12 -2.47 -13.65 -14.95
N ALA A 13 -2.82 -13.29 -13.71
CA ALA A 13 -2.70 -14.18 -12.55
C ALA A 13 -3.61 -15.40 -12.69
N ASP A 14 -4.86 -15.19 -13.11
CA ASP A 14 -5.84 -16.25 -13.34
C ASP A 14 -5.37 -17.22 -14.46
N GLU A 15 -4.89 -16.69 -15.59
CA GLU A 15 -4.43 -17.48 -16.73
C GLU A 15 -3.13 -18.26 -16.43
N SER A 16 -2.23 -17.68 -15.66
CA SER A 16 -0.93 -18.28 -15.32
C SER A 16 -0.95 -19.10 -14.03
N LYS A 17 -2.08 -19.15 -13.31
CA LYS A 17 -2.24 -19.81 -12.01
C LYS A 17 -1.31 -19.26 -10.92
N ILE A 18 -0.95 -17.97 -11.02
CA ILE A 18 -0.26 -17.27 -9.93
C ILE A 18 -1.23 -17.10 -8.78
N GLN A 19 -0.86 -17.63 -7.61
CA GLN A 19 -1.72 -17.64 -6.42
C GLN A 19 -1.53 -16.40 -5.54
N ILE A 20 -0.34 -15.80 -5.58
CA ILE A 20 0.05 -14.71 -4.69
C ILE A 20 0.25 -13.44 -5.53
N ILE A 21 -0.48 -12.39 -5.17
CA ILE A 21 -0.35 -11.06 -5.75
C ILE A 21 -0.02 -10.09 -4.64
N ILE A 22 1.05 -9.30 -4.83
CA ILE A 22 1.43 -8.23 -3.92
C ILE A 22 0.83 -6.92 -4.46
N PRO A 23 -0.23 -6.36 -3.83
CA PRO A 23 -1.04 -5.31 -4.45
C PRO A 23 -0.49 -3.89 -4.26
N CYS A 24 0.81 -3.66 -4.51
CA CYS A 24 1.46 -2.36 -4.29
C CYS A 24 0.76 -1.21 -5.00
N GLY A 25 0.32 -1.42 -6.25
CA GLY A 25 -0.42 -0.43 -7.01
C GLY A 25 -1.73 -0.02 -6.34
N THR A 26 -2.44 -0.97 -5.74
CA THR A 26 -3.67 -0.69 -4.99
C THR A 26 -3.38 0.00 -3.66
N SER A 27 -2.32 -0.37 -2.94
CA SER A 27 -1.90 0.34 -1.71
C SER A 27 -1.60 1.81 -1.97
N ILE A 28 -0.86 2.10 -3.05
CA ILE A 28 -0.55 3.49 -3.45
C ILE A 28 -1.82 4.24 -3.86
N GLN A 29 -2.74 3.59 -4.58
CA GLN A 29 -3.99 4.26 -4.94
C GLN A 29 -4.92 4.49 -3.75
N ASN A 30 -4.98 3.56 -2.79
CA ASN A 30 -5.67 3.77 -1.52
C ASN A 30 -5.09 4.98 -0.79
N ALA A 31 -3.75 5.03 -0.69
CA ALA A 31 -3.05 6.14 -0.04
C ALA A 31 -3.32 7.49 -0.72
N ARG A 32 -3.37 7.53 -2.06
CA ARG A 32 -3.73 8.75 -2.82
C ARG A 32 -5.15 9.25 -2.59
N THR A 33 -6.05 8.42 -2.06
CA THR A 33 -7.39 8.90 -1.65
C THR A 33 -7.37 9.66 -0.32
N ASN A 34 -6.32 9.52 0.49
CA ASN A 34 -6.12 10.31 1.70
C ASN A 34 -5.43 11.64 1.35
N PRO A 35 -6.02 12.80 1.69
CA PRO A 35 -5.47 14.09 1.29
C PRO A 35 -4.08 14.39 1.87
N TYR A 36 -3.78 13.89 3.07
CA TYR A 36 -2.49 14.11 3.74
C TYR A 36 -1.37 13.24 3.16
N LEU A 37 -1.67 11.99 2.82
CA LEU A 37 -0.70 11.14 2.11
C LEU A 37 -0.49 11.62 0.68
N LYS A 38 -1.58 12.06 0.02
CA LYS A 38 -1.52 12.57 -1.35
C LYS A 38 -0.60 13.78 -1.49
N SER A 39 -0.49 14.63 -0.46
CA SER A 39 0.39 15.82 -0.50
C SER A 39 1.88 15.51 -0.34
N ILE A 40 2.28 14.25 -0.11
CA ILE A 40 3.69 13.88 0.06
C ILE A 40 4.34 13.66 -1.32
N GLY A 41 5.43 14.38 -1.59
CA GLY A 41 6.08 14.36 -2.91
C GLY A 41 5.13 14.83 -4.01
N ASP A 42 5.24 14.22 -5.19
CA ASP A 42 4.26 14.35 -6.28
C ASP A 42 3.27 13.19 -6.23
N GLU A 43 2.29 13.27 -5.32
CA GLU A 43 1.32 12.20 -5.06
C GLU A 43 1.96 10.82 -4.77
N LEU A 44 2.88 10.80 -3.78
CA LEU A 44 3.71 9.66 -3.37
C LEU A 44 4.80 9.25 -4.38
N THR A 45 5.05 10.07 -5.39
CA THR A 45 6.16 9.90 -6.34
C THR A 45 7.21 11.01 -6.18
N ARG A 46 8.39 10.81 -6.77
CA ARG A 46 9.42 11.87 -6.85
C ARG A 46 9.48 12.58 -8.21
N ASP A 47 8.90 11.97 -9.25
CA ASP A 47 9.03 12.38 -10.65
C ASP A 47 7.80 12.02 -11.50
N GLY A 48 6.64 11.85 -10.87
CA GLY A 48 5.39 11.45 -11.51
C GLY A 48 5.22 9.93 -11.70
N PHE A 49 6.30 9.14 -11.58
CA PHE A 49 6.26 7.69 -11.83
C PHE A 49 6.92 6.85 -10.73
N HIS A 50 8.13 7.20 -10.31
CA HIS A 50 8.84 6.45 -9.29
C HIS A 50 8.41 6.89 -7.90
N LEU A 51 8.19 5.91 -7.00
CA LEU A 51 7.84 6.19 -5.61
C LEU A 51 8.84 7.12 -4.94
N ASN A 52 8.31 8.07 -4.16
CA ASN A 52 9.15 8.94 -3.35
C ASN A 52 9.91 8.11 -2.32
N GLU A 53 11.10 8.60 -1.94
CA GLU A 53 12.10 7.77 -1.26
C GLU A 53 11.68 7.34 0.15
N GLU A 54 10.71 8.03 0.73
CA GLU A 54 10.18 7.78 2.06
C GLU A 54 8.82 7.07 1.96
N MET A 55 7.72 7.84 2.07
CA MET A 55 6.37 7.29 2.26
C MET A 55 5.91 6.33 1.16
N GLY A 56 6.18 6.63 -0.11
CA GLY A 56 5.79 5.80 -1.25
C GLY A 56 6.49 4.44 -1.20
N ARG A 57 7.82 4.43 -1.03
CA ARG A 57 8.60 3.20 -0.84
C ARG A 57 8.21 2.46 0.43
N TYR A 58 7.90 3.17 1.51
CA TYR A 58 7.40 2.59 2.76
C TYR A 58 6.08 1.84 2.56
N ILE A 59 5.08 2.46 1.92
CA ILE A 59 3.79 1.83 1.62
C ILE A 59 3.98 0.57 0.76
N ALA A 60 4.84 0.63 -0.27
CA ALA A 60 5.15 -0.53 -1.10
C ALA A 60 5.84 -1.64 -0.30
N GLY A 61 6.82 -1.30 0.54
CA GLY A 61 7.53 -2.23 1.41
C GLY A 61 6.60 -2.92 2.42
N LEU A 62 5.73 -2.15 3.08
CA LEU A 62 4.71 -2.71 3.97
C LEU A 62 3.74 -3.63 3.23
N THR A 63 3.43 -3.35 1.96
CA THR A 63 2.56 -4.23 1.15
C THR A 63 3.22 -5.58 0.89
N VAL A 64 4.52 -5.59 0.56
CA VAL A 64 5.30 -6.82 0.44
C VAL A 64 5.34 -7.57 1.77
N PHE A 65 5.65 -6.86 2.86
CA PHE A 65 5.75 -7.42 4.20
C PHE A 65 4.43 -8.08 4.65
N GLU A 66 3.32 -7.35 4.57
CA GLU A 66 2.01 -7.85 4.96
C GLU A 66 1.59 -9.05 4.09
N THR A 67 1.81 -8.99 2.77
CA THR A 67 1.38 -10.06 1.86
C THR A 67 2.19 -11.34 2.09
N LEU A 68 3.53 -11.24 2.10
CA LEU A 68 4.39 -12.41 2.13
C LEU A 68 4.70 -12.87 3.56
N ILE A 69 5.10 -11.96 4.44
CA ILE A 69 5.62 -12.34 5.76
C ILE A 69 4.48 -12.66 6.72
N VAL A 70 3.46 -11.79 6.77
CA VAL A 70 2.35 -11.97 7.71
C VAL A 70 1.35 -13.00 7.18
N ASN A 71 0.86 -12.84 5.95
CA ASN A 71 -0.24 -13.66 5.44
C ASN A 71 0.23 -15.00 4.83
N GLU A 72 1.26 -15.00 3.99
CA GLU A 72 1.73 -16.23 3.34
C GLU A 72 2.56 -17.10 4.30
N GLU A 73 3.62 -16.55 4.91
CA GLU A 73 4.48 -17.26 5.85
C GLU A 73 3.86 -17.43 7.25
N LYS A 74 2.66 -16.84 7.48
CA LYS A 74 1.89 -16.96 8.73
C LYS A 74 2.66 -16.53 9.97
N ILE A 75 3.56 -15.56 9.84
CA ILE A 75 4.29 -15.01 10.97
C ILE A 75 3.36 -14.12 11.77
N ASN A 76 3.24 -14.38 13.07
CA ASN A 76 2.38 -13.63 13.98
C ASN A 76 3.00 -12.25 14.31
N VAL A 77 2.84 -11.31 13.38
CA VAL A 77 3.26 -9.92 13.51
C VAL A 77 2.09 -9.02 13.12
N ASP A 78 1.76 -8.06 13.97
CA ASP A 78 0.73 -7.06 13.72
C ASP A 78 1.35 -5.81 13.08
N LEU A 79 0.89 -5.49 11.86
CA LEU A 79 1.39 -4.35 11.11
C LEU A 79 1.31 -3.03 11.91
N TYR A 80 0.31 -2.86 12.77
CA TYR A 80 0.09 -1.61 13.50
C TYR A 80 1.01 -1.46 14.71
N ASN A 81 1.15 -2.51 15.52
CA ASN A 81 1.81 -2.49 16.82
C ASN A 81 3.28 -2.90 16.74
N ASP A 82 3.62 -3.87 15.89
CA ASP A 82 4.96 -4.46 15.88
C ASP A 82 5.88 -3.78 14.86
N VAL A 83 5.33 -3.28 13.74
CA VAL A 83 6.12 -2.51 12.76
C VAL A 83 6.27 -1.06 13.24
N THR A 84 7.29 -0.82 14.06
CA THR A 84 7.57 0.49 14.67
C THR A 84 8.42 1.42 13.80
N PHE A 85 8.95 0.93 12.68
CA PHE A 85 9.74 1.74 11.75
C PHE A 85 8.88 2.85 11.10
N ILE A 86 9.46 4.06 11.09
CA ILE A 86 8.89 5.27 10.51
C ILE A 86 9.91 5.80 9.47
N PRO A 87 9.52 6.00 8.21
CA PRO A 87 10.43 6.51 7.18
C PRO A 87 10.69 8.01 7.36
N GLY A 88 11.96 8.45 7.32
CA GLY A 88 12.30 9.88 7.47
C GLY A 88 12.26 10.37 8.92
N LYS A 89 12.65 11.65 9.13
CA LYS A 89 12.60 12.31 10.45
C LYS A 89 11.25 13.00 10.64
N ASP A 90 10.72 12.94 11.86
CA ASP A 90 9.54 13.72 12.30
C ASP A 90 8.22 13.50 11.54
N GLN A 91 8.01 12.31 10.94
CA GLN A 91 6.72 11.99 10.32
C GLN A 91 5.60 11.91 11.36
N ASP A 92 4.45 12.49 11.03
CA ASP A 92 3.23 12.40 11.84
C ASP A 92 2.78 10.94 11.97
N LYS A 93 2.56 10.49 13.21
CA LYS A 93 2.04 9.15 13.53
C LYS A 93 0.72 8.85 12.82
N ASN A 94 -0.11 9.85 12.55
CA ASN A 94 -1.33 9.68 11.77
C ASN A 94 -1.04 9.29 10.32
N LEU A 95 -0.02 9.88 9.68
CA LEU A 95 0.38 9.52 8.32
C LEU A 95 0.81 8.05 8.26
N ILE A 96 1.55 7.59 9.26
CA ILE A 96 1.97 6.18 9.36
C ILE A 96 0.75 5.26 9.51
N LYS A 97 -0.20 5.62 10.37
CA LYS A 97 -1.46 4.88 10.51
C LYS A 97 -2.25 4.84 9.20
N TYR A 98 -2.33 5.96 8.47
CA TYR A 98 -3.03 6.01 7.18
C TYR A 98 -2.32 5.18 6.10
N ALA A 99 -0.99 5.17 6.09
CA ALA A 99 -0.21 4.32 5.21
C ALA A 99 -0.50 2.83 5.47
N LYS A 100 -0.45 2.41 6.75
CA LYS A 100 -0.79 1.04 7.16
C LYS A 100 -2.23 0.66 6.79
N ASN A 101 -3.21 1.54 7.01
CA ASN A 101 -4.60 1.31 6.57
C ASN A 101 -4.70 1.09 5.06
N SER A 102 -4.00 1.92 4.28
CA SER A 102 -4.00 1.82 2.81
C SER A 102 -3.47 0.46 2.33
N VAL A 103 -2.46 -0.06 3.02
CA VAL A 103 -1.89 -1.40 2.79
C VAL A 103 -2.88 -2.50 3.18
N MET A 104 -3.43 -2.46 4.40
CA MET A 104 -4.37 -3.48 4.87
C MET A 104 -5.62 -3.58 3.99
N ASP A 105 -6.13 -2.45 3.53
CA ASP A 105 -7.27 -2.41 2.60
C ASP A 105 -6.91 -2.98 1.22
N ALA A 106 -5.68 -2.74 0.75
CA ALA A 106 -5.21 -3.30 -0.52
C ALA A 106 -4.99 -4.81 -0.44
N VAL A 107 -4.40 -5.32 0.64
CA VAL A 107 -4.22 -6.78 0.83
C VAL A 107 -5.57 -7.49 0.88
N LYS A 108 -6.58 -6.89 1.53
CA LYS A 108 -7.95 -7.44 1.55
C LYS A 108 -8.68 -7.33 0.21
N LYS A 109 -8.39 -6.27 -0.58
CA LYS A 109 -9.08 -5.96 -1.84
C LYS A 109 -8.06 -5.61 -2.93
N PRO A 110 -7.26 -6.57 -3.41
CA PRO A 110 -6.06 -6.32 -4.22
C PRO A 110 -6.29 -5.64 -5.57
N PHE A 111 -7.51 -5.66 -6.08
CA PHE A 111 -7.87 -5.11 -7.39
C PHE A 111 -8.86 -3.94 -7.31
N LYS A 112 -9.13 -3.41 -6.10
CA LYS A 112 -10.14 -2.37 -5.88
C LYS A 112 -9.65 -1.32 -4.89
N VAL A 113 -9.67 -0.06 -5.33
CA VAL A 113 -9.40 1.08 -4.46
C VAL A 113 -10.44 1.15 -3.33
N THR A 114 -9.94 1.25 -2.10
CA THR A 114 -10.73 1.58 -0.91
C THR A 114 -10.48 3.05 -0.59
N ALA A 115 -11.53 3.85 -0.67
CA ALA A 115 -11.43 5.28 -0.41
C ALA A 115 -11.18 5.54 1.08
N PHE A 116 -10.28 6.48 1.35
CA PHE A 116 -10.05 6.99 2.68
C PHE A 116 -11.35 7.53 3.27
N SER A 117 -11.66 7.08 4.48
CA SER A 117 -12.76 7.59 5.28
C SER A 117 -12.17 8.13 6.57
N ALA A 118 -12.26 9.45 6.76
CA ALA A 118 -12.12 10.05 8.08
C ALA A 118 -13.35 9.66 8.91
N LYS A 119 -13.46 8.40 9.35
CA LYS A 119 -14.46 8.09 10.38
C LYS A 119 -14.08 8.91 11.62
N LYS A 120 -15.05 9.74 12.05
CA LYS A 120 -15.04 10.60 13.25
C LYS A 120 -14.61 9.84 14.49
#